data_AF-A0A085VZJ0-F1
#
_entry.id   AF-A0A085VZJ0-F1
#
_cell.length_a   1.000
_cell.length_b   1.000
_cell.length_c   1.000
_cell.angle_alpha   90.00
_cell.angle_beta   90.00
_cell.angle_gamma   90.00
#
_symmetry.space_group_name_H-M   'P 1'
#
loop_
_entity.id
_entity.type
_entity.pdbx_description
1 polymer ?
#
loop_
_entity_poly.entity_id
_entity_poly.type
_entity_poly.pdbx_seq_one_letter_code
_entity_poly.pdbx_strand_id
1 'polypeptide(L)'
;MRHIILAGGILALTGCGALKPEARPEPEVAFTCRGRPPPPRSSVSHSNAPVGRLELKRLSPEPEPPASAPEGAPATPAGSNSSVGVRLPETRFRLIAEAAPLGALGAAMASELGMSVVVAAPLVDLRVSLALPDTDTARLLGLLRAHYGVGSTYNQGVLSLEEREELLERLLLVEPAPLITQLIPVEGLPAAQIASAWCEQAASSRGMASVVGKHLLVKDSEERIRILGRMIGALQGTQSLTEGQPDDERPEESPGVDLEP
;
A
#
# COMPACT_ATOMS: atom_id res chain seq x y z
N MET A 1 -41.62 -59.40 48.66
CA MET A 1 -42.35 -60.54 48.08
C MET A 1 -42.34 -60.35 46.56
N ARG A 2 -41.50 -61.09 45.81
CA ARG A 2 -41.86 -62.24 44.92
C ARG A 2 -42.88 -61.82 43.83
N HIS A 3 -42.68 -61.86 42.51
CA HIS A 3 -41.97 -62.77 41.56
C HIS A 3 -41.57 -61.97 40.28
N ILE A 4 -40.36 -62.06 39.68
CA ILE A 4 -39.86 -62.96 38.59
C ILE A 4 -40.91 -63.38 37.55
N ILE A 5 -40.75 -63.03 36.26
CA ILE A 5 -40.57 -63.93 35.08
C ILE A 5 -39.81 -63.20 33.95
N LEU A 6 -38.83 -63.92 33.39
CA LEU A 6 -37.98 -63.67 32.23
C LEU A 6 -38.53 -64.43 31.00
N ALA A 7 -38.49 -63.83 29.82
CA ALA A 7 -38.29 -64.43 28.48
C ALA A 7 -38.52 -63.30 27.45
N GLY A 8 -37.65 -62.98 26.49
CA GLY A 8 -36.78 -63.83 25.69
C GLY A 8 -37.23 -63.64 24.22
N GLY A 9 -36.39 -63.03 23.37
CA GLY A 9 -36.74 -62.83 21.96
C GLY A 9 -35.84 -61.86 21.22
N ILE A 10 -34.62 -62.30 20.92
CA ILE A 10 -33.71 -61.67 19.96
C ILE A 10 -34.22 -61.99 18.55
N LEU A 11 -34.38 -60.98 17.70
CA LEU A 11 -34.23 -61.14 16.26
C LEU A 11 -33.69 -59.85 15.65
N ALA A 12 -32.43 -59.95 15.24
CA ALA A 12 -31.70 -58.97 14.47
C ALA A 12 -32.26 -58.89 13.05
N LEU A 13 -32.49 -57.67 12.56
CA LEU A 13 -32.51 -57.36 11.14
C LEU A 13 -31.66 -56.10 10.91
N THR A 14 -30.37 -56.36 10.71
CA THR A 14 -29.40 -55.47 10.09
C THR A 14 -29.80 -55.24 8.64
N GLY A 15 -30.60 -54.21 8.40
CA GLY A 15 -30.78 -53.65 7.06
C GLY A 15 -29.64 -52.69 6.74
N CYS A 16 -28.58 -53.19 6.09
CA CYS A 16 -27.65 -52.35 5.33
C CYS A 16 -28.40 -51.74 4.14
N GLY A 17 -29.06 -50.61 4.37
CA GLY A 17 -29.47 -49.72 3.31
C GLY A 17 -28.23 -49.08 2.71
N ALA A 18 -27.90 -49.44 1.47
CA ALA A 18 -26.91 -48.74 0.67
C ALA A 18 -27.31 -47.27 0.56
N LEU A 19 -26.69 -46.41 1.38
CA LEU A 19 -26.70 -44.98 1.21
C LEU A 19 -26.10 -44.70 -0.18
N LYS A 20 -26.98 -44.31 -1.09
CA LYS A 20 -26.62 -43.72 -2.39
C LYS A 20 -25.58 -42.64 -2.09
N PRO A 21 -24.39 -42.63 -2.71
CA PRO A 21 -23.41 -41.58 -2.50
C PRO A 21 -24.06 -40.27 -2.93
N GLU A 22 -24.45 -39.47 -1.95
CA GLU A 22 -24.87 -38.09 -2.11
C GLU A 22 -23.66 -37.38 -2.72
N ALA A 23 -23.79 -37.04 -4.00
CA ALA A 23 -22.75 -36.38 -4.76
C ALA A 23 -22.37 -35.12 -3.99
N ARG A 24 -21.20 -35.14 -3.34
CA ARG A 24 -20.60 -33.92 -2.81
C ARG A 24 -20.52 -32.97 -4.00
N PRO A 25 -21.20 -31.80 -3.98
CA PRO A 25 -21.02 -30.83 -5.02
C PRO A 25 -19.51 -30.55 -5.08
N GLU A 26 -18.92 -30.81 -6.24
CA GLU A 26 -17.53 -30.44 -6.49
C GLU A 26 -17.37 -28.98 -6.09
N PRO A 27 -16.28 -28.60 -5.39
CA PRO A 27 -16.07 -27.22 -5.00
C PRO A 27 -16.03 -26.38 -6.28
N GLU A 28 -17.09 -25.57 -6.50
CA GLU A 28 -17.10 -24.56 -7.55
C GLU A 28 -15.79 -23.78 -7.43
N VAL A 29 -15.02 -23.79 -8.51
CA VAL A 29 -13.70 -23.17 -8.57
C VAL A 29 -13.86 -21.69 -8.28
N ALA A 30 -13.45 -21.27 -7.08
CA ALA A 30 -13.50 -19.88 -6.65
C ALA A 30 -12.45 -19.07 -7.44
N PHE A 31 -12.87 -18.45 -8.54
CA PHE A 31 -12.03 -17.50 -9.26
C PHE A 31 -11.65 -16.35 -8.32
N THR A 32 -10.34 -16.10 -8.18
CA THR A 32 -9.81 -15.02 -7.34
C THR A 32 -8.78 -14.23 -8.12
N CYS A 33 -8.90 -12.90 -8.12
CA CYS A 33 -7.94 -11.98 -8.72
C CYS A 33 -7.39 -10.97 -7.71
N ARG A 34 -6.23 -10.39 -8.01
CA ARG A 34 -5.58 -9.33 -7.22
C ARG A 34 -5.23 -8.15 -8.10
N GLY A 35 -5.30 -6.94 -7.54
CA GLY A 35 -4.86 -5.73 -8.22
C GLY A 35 -3.40 -5.80 -8.65
N ARG A 36 -3.08 -5.27 -9.83
CA ARG A 36 -1.73 -5.30 -10.39
C ARG A 36 -0.82 -4.31 -9.65
N PRO A 37 0.41 -4.70 -9.22
CA PRO A 37 1.37 -3.75 -8.71
C PRO A 37 1.83 -2.78 -9.82
N PRO A 38 2.20 -1.53 -9.48
CA PRO A 38 2.71 -0.58 -10.47
C PRO A 38 4.00 -1.12 -11.12
N PRO A 39 4.26 -0.83 -12.41
CA PRO A 39 5.45 -1.31 -13.10
C PRO A 39 6.73 -0.71 -12.49
N PRO A 40 7.83 -1.48 -12.40
CA PRO A 40 9.13 -0.94 -11.98
C PRO A 40 9.63 0.09 -12.99
N ARG A 41 10.10 1.25 -12.51
CA ARG A 41 10.69 2.28 -13.37
C ARG A 41 12.09 1.85 -13.83
N SER A 42 12.34 1.95 -15.13
CA SER A 42 13.54 1.48 -15.84
C SER A 42 14.84 2.14 -15.35
N SER A 43 15.90 1.33 -15.21
CA SER A 43 17.25 1.72 -14.81
C SER A 43 18.00 2.49 -15.91
N VAL A 44 18.59 3.63 -15.55
CA VAL A 44 19.40 4.48 -16.45
C VAL A 44 20.89 4.11 -16.37
N SER A 45 21.53 4.06 -17.55
CA SER A 45 22.94 3.74 -17.77
C SER A 45 23.87 4.82 -17.18
N HIS A 46 24.87 4.42 -16.40
CA HIS A 46 25.78 5.32 -15.69
C HIS A 46 26.92 5.81 -16.60
N SER A 47 27.23 7.11 -16.54
CA SER A 47 28.34 7.76 -17.24
C SER A 47 29.46 8.11 -16.26
N ASN A 48 30.72 7.81 -16.63
CA ASN A 48 31.93 8.06 -15.85
C ASN A 48 32.29 9.56 -15.83
N ALA A 49 31.82 10.29 -14.83
CA ALA A 49 32.29 11.64 -14.49
C ALA A 49 33.22 11.61 -13.26
N PRO A 50 34.20 12.53 -13.15
CA PRO A 50 35.23 12.50 -12.10
C PRO A 50 34.64 12.43 -10.69
N VAL A 51 35.30 11.66 -9.82
CA VAL A 51 34.91 11.45 -8.42
C VAL A 51 35.12 12.76 -7.66
N GLY A 52 34.04 13.31 -7.10
CA GLY A 52 34.08 14.50 -6.27
C GLY A 52 34.85 14.27 -4.96
N ARG A 53 35.37 15.33 -4.34
CA ARG A 53 36.05 15.25 -3.04
C ARG A 53 35.02 15.07 -1.92
N LEU A 54 35.27 14.15 -1.00
CA LEU A 54 34.44 13.92 0.18
C LEU A 54 35.31 13.72 1.43
N GLU A 55 35.09 14.54 2.45
CA GLU A 55 35.71 14.44 3.77
C GLU A 55 34.64 14.61 4.83
N LEU A 56 34.49 13.63 5.71
CA LEU A 56 33.65 13.72 6.90
C LEU A 56 34.48 13.30 8.11
N LYS A 57 34.50 14.13 9.14
CA LYS A 57 35.31 13.90 10.34
C LYS A 57 34.51 14.23 11.59
N ARG A 58 34.37 13.25 12.49
CA ARG A 58 33.77 13.47 13.80
C ARG A 58 34.58 14.49 14.59
N LEU A 59 33.89 15.45 15.21
CA LEU A 59 34.49 16.37 16.17
C LEU A 59 34.44 15.71 17.55
N SER A 60 35.57 15.66 18.25
CA SER A 60 35.61 15.16 19.63
C SER A 60 34.74 16.05 20.50
N PRO A 61 33.96 15.49 21.45
CA PRO A 61 33.27 16.30 22.44
C PRO A 61 34.31 17.12 23.19
N GLU A 62 34.11 18.43 23.27
CA GLU A 62 34.92 19.29 24.13
C GLU A 62 34.76 18.77 25.56
N PRO A 63 35.85 18.52 26.31
CA PRO A 63 35.74 17.98 27.66
C PRO A 63 34.86 18.93 28.48
N GLU A 64 33.74 18.41 29.01
CA GLU A 64 32.90 19.20 29.90
C GLU A 64 33.77 19.76 31.03
N PRO A 65 33.71 21.08 31.30
CA PRO A 65 34.36 21.61 32.49
C PRO A 65 33.83 20.83 33.71
N PRO A 66 34.70 20.44 34.66
CA PRO A 66 34.31 19.60 35.77
C PRO A 66 33.07 20.20 36.45
N ALA A 67 32.00 19.41 36.53
CA ALA A 67 30.76 19.83 37.14
C ALA A 67 31.04 20.32 38.57
N SER A 68 30.88 21.63 38.79
CA SER A 68 30.85 22.19 40.13
C SER A 68 29.76 21.49 40.91
N ALA A 69 30.11 20.99 42.10
CA ALA A 69 29.21 20.25 42.98
C ALA A 69 27.89 21.03 43.19
N PRO A 70 26.71 20.36 43.14
CA PRO A 70 25.43 21.03 43.25
C PRO A 70 25.15 21.43 44.70
N GLU A 71 25.20 22.72 44.99
CA GLU A 71 24.68 23.30 46.23
C GLU A 71 23.21 23.73 45.99
N GLY A 72 22.26 22.98 46.57
CA GLY A 72 20.88 23.43 46.82
C GLY A 72 19.92 23.55 45.63
N ALA A 73 19.21 22.46 45.31
CA ALA A 73 18.04 22.48 44.43
C ALA A 73 16.84 23.19 45.08
N PRO A 74 15.91 23.73 44.26
CA PRO A 74 14.55 23.22 44.34
C PRO A 74 14.09 22.58 43.02
N ALA A 75 13.35 21.48 43.16
CA ALA A 75 12.84 20.64 42.08
C ALA A 75 11.86 21.41 41.18
N THR A 76 12.10 21.36 39.87
CA THR A 76 11.18 21.86 38.83
C THR A 76 10.35 20.68 38.31
N PRO A 77 9.02 20.81 38.10
CA PRO A 77 8.18 19.69 37.71
C PRO A 77 8.48 19.21 36.28
N ALA A 78 8.49 17.90 36.11
CA ALA A 78 8.64 17.21 34.86
C ALA A 78 7.46 17.52 33.92
N GLY A 79 7.69 18.44 32.96
CA GLY A 79 6.84 18.65 31.81
C GLY A 79 7.00 17.49 30.83
N SER A 80 6.06 16.54 30.91
CA SER A 80 5.84 15.49 29.92
C SER A 80 5.43 16.11 28.58
N ASN A 81 6.33 16.09 27.61
CA ASN A 81 6.01 16.29 26.20
C ASN A 81 6.49 15.05 25.42
N SER A 82 5.71 13.96 25.51
CA SER A 82 5.79 12.84 24.57
C SER A 82 5.30 13.30 23.20
N SER A 83 6.20 13.85 22.39
CA SER A 83 6.20 13.51 20.97
C SER A 83 7.12 12.30 20.84
N VAL A 84 6.66 11.23 20.20
CA VAL A 84 7.51 10.11 19.79
C VAL A 84 8.39 10.61 18.63
N GLY A 85 9.27 11.56 18.93
CA GLY A 85 10.27 12.07 18.02
C GLY A 85 11.47 11.16 18.13
N VAL A 86 11.72 10.39 17.08
CA VAL A 86 12.92 9.55 17.01
C VAL A 86 14.13 10.48 17.11
N ARG A 87 14.87 10.41 18.23
CA ARG A 87 16.05 11.25 18.44
C ARG A 87 17.20 10.74 17.58
N LEU A 88 17.66 11.56 16.66
CA LEU A 88 18.90 11.31 15.93
C LEU A 88 20.11 11.48 16.85
N PRO A 89 21.24 10.82 16.58
CA PRO A 89 22.47 11.06 17.33
C PRO A 89 22.92 12.52 17.20
N GLU A 90 23.15 13.19 18.33
CA GLU A 90 23.66 14.58 18.42
C GLU A 90 25.19 14.65 18.20
N THR A 91 25.71 13.84 17.28
CA THR A 91 27.15 13.83 17.00
C THR A 91 27.51 15.03 16.12
N ARG A 92 28.48 15.84 16.56
CA ARG A 92 29.02 16.95 15.77
C ARG A 92 30.15 16.47 14.87
N PHE A 93 30.20 17.00 13.66
CA PHE A 93 31.19 16.65 12.66
C PHE A 93 31.46 17.82 11.70
N ARG A 94 32.60 17.73 11.03
CA ARG A 94 32.94 18.55 9.87
C ARG A 94 32.64 17.76 8.59
N LEU A 95 32.02 18.42 7.62
CA LEU A 95 31.73 17.87 6.29
C LEU A 95 32.26 18.79 5.19
N ILE A 96 33.00 18.22 4.25
CA ILE A 96 33.32 18.84 2.95
C ILE A 96 32.95 17.84 1.86
N ALA A 97 31.98 18.20 1.04
CA ALA A 97 31.58 17.46 -0.15
C ALA A 97 31.65 18.41 -1.34
N GLU A 98 32.39 18.04 -2.39
CA GLU A 98 32.52 18.81 -3.63
C GLU A 98 32.06 17.92 -4.79
N ALA A 99 30.82 18.10 -5.24
CA ALA A 99 30.18 17.25 -6.25
C ALA A 99 30.26 15.74 -5.95
N ALA A 100 30.20 15.38 -4.66
CA ALA A 100 30.28 14.00 -4.19
C ALA A 100 28.94 13.29 -4.41
N PRO A 101 28.91 12.03 -4.89
CA PRO A 101 27.68 11.24 -4.95
C PRO A 101 27.05 11.06 -3.56
N LEU A 102 25.73 11.16 -3.46
CA LEU A 102 25.02 11.02 -2.19
C LEU A 102 25.21 9.62 -1.60
N GLY A 103 25.34 8.59 -2.44
CA GLY A 103 25.70 7.24 -1.99
C GLY A 103 27.03 7.20 -1.23
N ALA A 104 28.05 7.93 -1.72
CA ALA A 104 29.34 8.04 -1.06
C ALA A 104 29.25 8.83 0.25
N LEU A 105 28.45 9.90 0.28
CA LEU A 105 28.16 10.62 1.53
C LEU A 105 27.46 9.72 2.56
N GLY A 106 26.47 8.94 2.14
CA GLY A 106 25.77 7.99 3.01
C GLY A 106 26.71 6.94 3.60
N ALA A 107 27.61 6.38 2.79
CA ALA A 107 28.64 5.45 3.27
C ALA A 107 29.62 6.10 4.26
N ALA A 108 30.05 7.34 4.01
CA ALA A 108 30.93 8.08 4.92
C ALA A 108 30.23 8.38 6.26
N MET A 109 28.96 8.80 6.23
CA MET A 109 28.15 8.96 7.43
C MET A 109 28.04 7.65 8.20
N ALA A 110 27.85 6.52 7.51
CA ALA A 110 27.72 5.23 8.17
C ALA A 110 28.99 4.81 8.92
N SER A 111 30.14 4.99 8.28
CA SER A 111 31.46 4.69 8.84
C SER A 111 31.80 5.59 10.03
N GLU A 112 31.65 6.91 9.87
CA GLU A 112 32.16 7.90 10.84
C GLU A 112 31.19 8.16 12.00
N LEU A 113 29.89 8.03 11.77
CA LEU A 113 28.86 8.25 12.79
C LEU A 113 28.40 6.95 13.44
N GLY A 114 28.73 5.78 12.86
CA GLY A 114 28.35 4.47 13.39
C GLY A 114 26.85 4.19 13.25
N MET A 115 26.23 4.73 12.21
CA MET A 115 24.80 4.55 11.93
C MET A 115 24.60 3.83 10.60
N SER A 116 23.58 2.97 10.47
CA SER A 116 23.30 2.37 9.16
C SER A 116 22.63 3.41 8.26
N VAL A 117 23.14 3.61 7.05
CA VAL A 117 22.58 4.56 6.07
C VAL A 117 22.23 3.82 4.79
N VAL A 118 20.98 3.96 4.34
CA VAL A 118 20.50 3.41 3.07
C VAL A 118 20.11 4.57 2.17
N VAL A 119 20.63 4.60 0.94
CA VAL A 119 20.30 5.62 -0.06
C VAL A 119 19.46 4.97 -1.15
N ALA A 120 18.29 5.53 -1.44
CA ALA A 120 17.42 5.04 -2.51
C ALA A 120 18.16 5.05 -3.85
N ALA A 121 17.95 4.03 -4.68
CA ALA A 121 18.67 3.84 -5.94
C ALA A 121 18.69 5.07 -6.86
N PRO A 122 17.58 5.83 -7.04
CA PRO A 122 17.58 7.04 -7.88
C PRO A 122 18.52 8.14 -7.36
N LEU A 123 18.80 8.16 -6.05
CA LEU A 123 19.60 9.19 -5.40
C LEU A 123 21.07 8.84 -5.25
N VAL A 124 21.49 7.60 -5.50
CA VAL A 124 22.88 7.15 -5.27
C VAL A 124 23.90 8.06 -5.98
N ASP A 125 23.59 8.43 -7.22
CA ASP A 125 24.45 9.28 -8.06
C ASP A 125 24.19 10.78 -7.92
N LEU A 126 23.22 11.19 -7.11
CA LEU A 126 22.91 12.60 -6.89
C LEU A 126 24.15 13.30 -6.31
N ARG A 127 24.68 14.30 -7.03
CA ARG A 127 25.90 15.01 -6.61
C ARG A 127 25.58 16.15 -5.67
N VAL A 128 26.23 16.14 -4.50
CA VAL A 128 26.07 17.16 -3.46
C VAL A 128 27.35 17.96 -3.27
N SER A 129 27.18 19.26 -3.05
CA SER A 129 28.25 20.21 -2.76
C SER A 129 27.93 20.97 -1.47
N LEU A 130 28.63 20.65 -0.38
CA LEU A 130 28.39 21.18 0.96
C LEU A 130 29.72 21.38 1.70
N ALA A 131 29.90 22.53 2.35
CA ALA A 131 31.04 22.81 3.20
C ALA A 131 30.54 23.27 4.57
N LEU A 132 30.56 22.37 5.54
CA LEU A 132 30.02 22.56 6.89
C LEU A 132 31.16 22.33 7.91
N PRO A 133 31.78 23.40 8.46
CA PRO A 133 32.92 23.26 9.36
C PRO A 133 32.55 22.63 10.71
N ASP A 134 31.29 22.81 11.11
CA ASP A 134 30.71 22.29 12.34
C ASP A 134 29.19 22.13 12.14
N THR A 135 28.73 20.88 12.10
CA THR A 135 27.32 20.53 11.91
C THR A 135 26.98 19.27 12.70
N ASP A 136 25.68 19.07 12.92
CA ASP A 136 25.12 17.80 13.35
C ASP A 136 24.34 17.12 12.20
N THR A 137 23.87 15.91 12.48
CA THR A 137 23.09 15.08 11.54
C THR A 137 21.78 15.77 11.14
N ALA A 138 21.07 16.37 12.09
CA ALA A 138 19.76 16.98 11.83
C ALA A 138 19.88 18.18 10.86
N ARG A 139 20.89 19.03 11.05
CA ARG A 139 21.19 20.16 10.18
C ARG A 139 21.62 19.71 8.80
N LEU A 140 22.46 18.67 8.68
CA LEU A 140 22.82 18.09 7.39
C LEU A 140 21.58 17.59 6.63
N LEU A 141 20.72 16.81 7.29
CA LEU A 141 19.47 16.31 6.68
C LEU A 141 18.53 17.44 6.29
N GLY A 142 18.45 18.51 7.09
CA GLY A 142 17.70 19.72 6.75
C GLY A 142 18.20 20.39 5.48
N LEU A 143 19.52 20.48 5.28
CA LEU A 143 20.13 21.04 4.08
C LEU A 143 19.92 20.14 2.85
N LEU A 144 20.08 18.83 3.00
CA LEU A 144 19.79 17.86 1.94
C LEU A 144 18.32 17.94 1.49
N ARG A 145 17.40 18.11 2.44
CA ARG A 145 15.98 18.33 2.13
C ARG A 145 15.72 19.65 1.42
N ALA A 146 16.30 20.74 1.91
CA ALA A 146 16.03 22.08 1.41
C ALA A 146 16.61 22.34 0.02
N HIS A 147 17.82 21.86 -0.24
CA HIS A 147 18.57 22.19 -1.46
C HIS A 147 18.59 21.08 -2.50
N TYR A 148 18.43 19.82 -2.08
CA TYR A 148 18.57 18.66 -2.95
C TYR A 148 17.30 17.82 -3.06
N GLY A 149 16.21 18.22 -2.38
CA GLY A 149 14.96 17.48 -2.42
C GLY A 149 15.08 16.08 -1.81
N VAL A 150 16.02 15.84 -0.91
CA VAL A 150 16.24 14.54 -0.27
C VAL A 150 15.46 14.47 1.05
N GLY A 151 14.49 13.58 1.11
CA GLY A 151 13.82 13.18 2.33
C GLY A 151 14.70 12.25 3.19
N SER A 152 14.44 12.23 4.49
CA SER A 152 15.06 11.24 5.38
C SER A 152 14.06 10.66 6.37
N THR A 153 14.23 9.38 6.68
CA THR A 153 13.54 8.70 7.78
C THR A 153 14.55 7.94 8.62
N TYR A 154 14.30 7.84 9.92
CA TYR A 154 15.15 7.08 10.82
C TYR A 154 14.31 6.07 11.57
N ASN A 155 14.49 4.79 11.24
CA ASN A 155 13.71 3.68 11.78
C ASN A 155 14.66 2.56 12.19
N GLN A 156 14.52 2.08 13.43
CA GLN A 156 15.25 0.91 13.94
C GLN A 156 16.78 0.99 13.75
N GLY A 157 17.38 2.18 13.91
CA GLY A 157 18.83 2.36 13.75
C GLY A 157 19.31 2.54 12.31
N VAL A 158 18.38 2.57 11.34
CA VAL A 158 18.67 2.79 9.91
C VAL A 158 18.14 4.15 9.48
N LEU A 159 19.03 4.97 8.93
CA LEU A 159 18.73 6.23 8.27
C LEU A 159 18.52 5.97 6.78
N SER A 160 17.28 6.11 6.30
CA SER A 160 16.97 6.00 4.88
C SER A 160 16.91 7.40 4.26
N LEU A 161 17.64 7.59 3.15
CA LEU A 161 17.61 8.79 2.32
C LEU A 161 16.84 8.48 1.03
N GLU A 162 15.77 9.23 0.78
CA GLU A 162 14.79 8.96 -0.28
C GLU A 162 14.41 10.27 -0.98
N GLU A 163 13.78 10.19 -2.16
CA GLU A 163 13.26 11.40 -2.79
C GLU A 163 12.22 12.04 -1.88
N ARG A 164 12.25 13.37 -1.73
CA ARG A 164 11.30 14.06 -0.84
C ARG A 164 9.86 13.80 -1.26
N GLU A 165 9.59 13.72 -2.56
CA GLU A 165 8.27 13.42 -3.08
C GLU A 165 7.84 12.00 -2.70
N GLU A 166 8.70 10.99 -2.89
CA GLU A 166 8.44 9.61 -2.47
C GLU A 166 8.26 9.50 -0.94
N LEU A 167 9.07 10.20 -0.17
CA LEU A 167 8.92 10.27 1.28
C LEU A 167 7.60 10.95 1.67
N LEU A 168 7.26 12.06 1.02
CA LEU A 168 5.98 12.73 1.26
C LEU A 168 4.84 11.85 0.82
N GLU A 169 4.91 11.12 -0.29
CA GLU A 169 3.92 10.12 -0.66
C GLU A 169 3.81 9.04 0.40
N ARG A 170 4.91 8.54 0.97
CA ARG A 170 4.89 7.55 2.06
C ARG A 170 4.35 8.08 3.39
N LEU A 171 4.61 9.35 3.71
CA LEU A 171 4.15 10.00 4.95
C LEU A 171 2.73 10.57 4.82
N LEU A 172 2.35 11.01 3.62
CA LEU A 172 1.02 11.51 3.25
C LEU A 172 0.12 10.40 2.70
N LEU A 173 0.65 9.19 2.46
CA LEU A 173 -0.09 7.95 2.53
C LEU A 173 -0.60 7.84 3.96
N VAL A 174 -1.70 8.56 4.21
CA VAL A 174 -2.78 8.23 5.13
C VAL A 174 -2.74 6.73 5.36
N GLU A 175 -2.74 6.29 6.63
CA GLU A 175 -2.91 4.87 6.97
C GLU A 175 -3.80 4.22 5.91
N PRO A 176 -3.27 3.23 5.18
CA PRO A 176 -3.77 2.96 3.86
C PRO A 176 -5.23 2.56 4.00
N ALA A 177 -6.14 3.37 3.44
CA ALA A 177 -7.56 3.45 3.81
C ALA A 177 -8.12 2.07 4.19
N PRO A 178 -8.86 1.95 5.31
CA PRO A 178 -9.26 0.67 5.85
C PRO A 178 -9.91 -0.17 4.75
N LEU A 179 -9.39 -1.39 4.57
CA LEU A 179 -9.95 -2.34 3.61
C LEU A 179 -11.25 -2.88 4.20
N ILE A 180 -12.34 -2.69 3.48
CA ILE A 180 -13.63 -3.27 3.84
C ILE A 180 -13.90 -4.46 2.93
N THR A 181 -14.58 -5.48 3.46
CA THR A 181 -15.02 -6.64 2.68
C THR A 181 -16.51 -6.53 2.45
N GLN A 182 -16.96 -6.64 1.20
CA GLN A 182 -18.37 -6.60 0.84
C GLN A 182 -18.74 -7.73 -0.13
N LEU A 183 -19.94 -8.28 0.02
CA LEU A 183 -20.53 -9.21 -0.91
C LEU A 183 -21.50 -8.45 -1.83
N ILE A 184 -21.24 -8.45 -3.14
CA ILE A 184 -21.99 -7.68 -4.14
C ILE A 184 -22.71 -8.66 -5.08
N PRO A 185 -24.04 -8.58 -5.23
CA PRO A 185 -24.76 -9.41 -6.19
C PRO A 185 -24.43 -9.00 -7.62
N VAL A 186 -24.29 -9.98 -8.51
CA VAL A 186 -24.05 -9.76 -9.93
C VAL A 186 -25.13 -10.46 -10.75
N GLU A 187 -25.78 -9.69 -11.61
CA GLU A 187 -26.83 -10.14 -12.52
C GLU A 187 -26.48 -9.81 -13.97
N GLY A 188 -26.96 -10.61 -14.92
CA GLY A 188 -26.83 -10.37 -16.37
C GLY A 188 -25.46 -10.68 -16.98
N LEU A 189 -24.37 -10.70 -16.19
CA LEU A 189 -23.03 -11.00 -16.67
C LEU A 189 -22.29 -12.03 -15.80
N PRO A 190 -21.33 -12.78 -16.35
CA PRO A 190 -20.50 -13.69 -15.57
C PRO A 190 -19.69 -12.92 -14.51
N ALA A 191 -19.93 -13.21 -13.23
CA ALA A 191 -19.25 -12.56 -12.11
C ALA A 191 -17.71 -12.60 -12.25
N ALA A 192 -17.16 -13.70 -12.78
CA ALA A 192 -15.73 -13.84 -13.03
C ALA A 192 -15.17 -12.78 -14.01
N GLN A 193 -15.92 -12.40 -15.05
CA GLN A 193 -15.48 -11.38 -16.01
C GLN A 193 -15.45 -10.00 -15.36
N ILE A 194 -16.47 -9.67 -14.57
CA ILE A 194 -16.53 -8.40 -13.82
C ILE A 194 -15.39 -8.32 -12.80
N ALA A 195 -15.13 -9.41 -12.07
CA ALA A 195 -14.02 -9.49 -11.12
C ALA A 195 -12.68 -9.23 -11.82
N SER A 196 -12.43 -9.92 -12.94
CA SER A 196 -11.18 -9.76 -13.71
C SER A 196 -11.00 -8.32 -14.21
N ALA A 197 -12.03 -7.75 -14.85
CA ALA A 197 -11.98 -6.39 -15.37
C ALA A 197 -11.74 -5.35 -14.26
N TRP A 198 -12.41 -5.52 -13.11
CA TRP A 198 -12.20 -4.65 -11.97
C TRP A 198 -10.77 -4.76 -11.41
N CYS A 199 -10.26 -5.98 -11.21
CA CYS A 199 -8.90 -6.22 -10.74
C CYS A 199 -7.83 -5.59 -11.65
N GLU A 200 -8.05 -5.60 -12.97
CA GLU A 200 -7.13 -5.03 -13.94
C GLU A 200 -7.18 -3.50 -14.02
N GLN A 201 -8.37 -2.90 -13.89
CA GLN A 201 -8.58 -1.50 -14.26
C GLN A 201 -8.82 -0.57 -13.07
N ALA A 202 -9.43 -1.08 -11.99
CA ALA A 202 -10.03 -0.24 -10.96
C ALA A 202 -9.66 -0.60 -9.53
N ALA A 203 -9.27 -1.85 -9.25
CA ALA A 203 -8.83 -2.29 -7.93
C ALA A 203 -7.58 -1.53 -7.49
N SER A 204 -7.44 -1.30 -6.18
CA SER A 204 -6.17 -0.84 -5.63
C SER A 204 -5.12 -1.96 -5.69
N SER A 205 -3.86 -1.63 -5.44
CA SER A 205 -2.78 -2.63 -5.31
C SER A 205 -2.99 -3.63 -4.17
N ARG A 206 -3.90 -3.34 -3.22
CA ARG A 206 -4.30 -4.23 -2.12
C ARG A 206 -5.67 -4.89 -2.35
N GLY A 207 -6.35 -4.51 -3.43
CA GLY A 207 -7.69 -4.98 -3.77
C GLY A 207 -7.70 -6.44 -4.21
N MET A 208 -8.75 -7.16 -3.83
CA MET A 208 -9.03 -8.52 -4.30
C MET A 208 -10.51 -8.75 -4.50
N ALA A 209 -10.84 -9.63 -5.44
CA ALA A 209 -12.20 -10.09 -5.68
C ALA A 209 -12.22 -11.62 -5.84
N SER A 210 -13.22 -12.26 -5.26
CA SER A 210 -13.51 -13.69 -5.39
C SER A 210 -14.96 -13.91 -5.78
N VAL A 211 -15.21 -14.87 -6.67
CA VAL A 211 -16.58 -15.24 -7.09
C VAL A 211 -17.15 -16.29 -6.13
N VAL A 212 -18.36 -16.05 -5.62
CA VAL A 212 -19.10 -16.98 -4.76
C VAL A 212 -20.53 -17.12 -5.30
N GLY A 213 -20.77 -18.16 -6.11
CA GLY A 213 -22.01 -18.32 -6.87
C GLY A 213 -22.29 -17.10 -7.77
N LYS A 214 -23.44 -16.45 -7.60
CA LYS A 214 -23.84 -15.22 -8.33
C LYS A 214 -23.38 -13.92 -7.65
N HIS A 215 -22.41 -14.00 -6.73
CA HIS A 215 -21.93 -12.84 -5.98
C HIS A 215 -20.42 -12.65 -6.14
N LEU A 216 -19.98 -11.41 -5.93
CA LEU A 216 -18.58 -11.05 -5.79
C LEU A 216 -18.28 -10.69 -4.34
N LEU A 217 -17.39 -11.46 -3.72
CA LEU A 217 -16.77 -11.10 -2.45
C LEU A 217 -15.55 -10.23 -2.76
N VAL A 218 -15.64 -8.94 -2.46
CA VAL A 218 -14.59 -7.96 -2.74
C VAL A 218 -13.99 -7.41 -1.45
N LYS A 219 -12.70 -7.16 -1.46
CA LYS A 219 -11.99 -6.49 -0.37
C LYS A 219 -11.11 -5.39 -0.95
N ASP A 220 -11.46 -4.14 -0.68
CA ASP A 220 -10.71 -2.95 -1.11
C ASP A 220 -11.09 -1.74 -0.23
N SER A 221 -10.61 -0.53 -0.56
CA SER A 221 -11.11 0.69 0.06
C SER A 221 -12.56 0.98 -0.35
N GLU A 222 -13.29 1.71 0.50
CA GLU A 222 -14.70 2.06 0.27
C GLU A 222 -14.91 2.77 -1.09
N GLU A 223 -14.01 3.69 -1.45
CA GLU A 223 -14.05 4.38 -2.73
C GLU A 223 -13.95 3.43 -3.92
N ARG A 224 -13.02 2.46 -3.88
CA ARG A 224 -12.84 1.47 -4.96
C ARG A 224 -14.03 0.54 -5.10
N ILE A 225 -14.66 0.19 -3.98
CA ILE A 225 -15.90 -0.61 -3.98
C ILE A 225 -17.08 0.17 -4.57
N ARG A 226 -17.20 1.49 -4.29
CA ARG A 226 -18.20 2.34 -4.97
C ARG A 226 -17.96 2.42 -6.49
N ILE A 227 -16.71 2.46 -6.94
CA ILE A 227 -16.36 2.42 -8.37
C ILE A 227 -16.83 1.10 -8.99
N LEU A 228 -16.59 -0.03 -8.33
CA LEU A 228 -17.09 -1.33 -8.78
C LEU A 228 -18.62 -1.36 -8.93
N GLY A 229 -19.35 -0.81 -7.95
CA GLY A 229 -20.81 -0.72 -8.02
C GLY A 229 -21.29 0.07 -9.25
N ARG A 230 -20.64 1.19 -9.57
CA ARG A 230 -20.94 1.95 -10.80
C ARG A 230 -20.60 1.17 -12.07
N MET A 231 -19.49 0.42 -12.08
CA MET A 231 -19.08 -0.40 -13.22
C MET A 231 -20.11 -1.51 -13.50
N ILE A 232 -20.58 -2.19 -12.46
CA ILE A 232 -21.64 -3.20 -12.57
C ILE A 232 -22.93 -2.57 -13.10
N GLY A 233 -23.36 -1.44 -12.51
CA GLY A 233 -24.58 -0.74 -12.95
C GLY A 233 -24.51 -0.30 -14.41
N ALA A 234 -23.36 0.19 -14.88
CA ALA A 234 -23.16 0.58 -16.28
C ALA A 234 -23.28 -0.61 -17.24
N LEU A 235 -22.69 -1.75 -16.87
CA LEU A 235 -22.72 -2.98 -17.66
C LEU A 235 -24.11 -3.65 -17.69
N GLN A 236 -24.89 -3.51 -16.61
CA GLN A 236 -26.25 -4.04 -16.52
C GLN A 236 -27.27 -3.13 -17.25
N GLY A 237 -27.12 -1.81 -17.13
CA GLY A 237 -27.99 -0.84 -17.78
C GLY A 237 -27.90 -0.83 -19.31
N THR A 238 -26.80 -1.33 -19.89
CA THR A 238 -26.64 -1.40 -21.36
C THR A 238 -27.45 -2.53 -22.00
N GLN A 239 -27.86 -3.55 -21.25
CA GLN A 239 -28.66 -4.67 -21.80
C GLN A 239 -30.16 -4.33 -21.94
N SER A 240 -30.65 -3.27 -21.30
CA SER A 240 -32.06 -2.87 -21.36
C SER A 240 -32.43 -2.08 -22.63
N LEU A 241 -31.48 -1.80 -23.53
CA LEU A 241 -31.68 -0.96 -24.71
C LEU A 241 -31.56 -1.73 -26.05
N THR A 242 -31.47 -3.06 -26.04
CA THR A 242 -31.30 -3.86 -27.27
C THR A 242 -32.43 -4.86 -27.56
N GLU A 243 -33.44 -4.99 -26.69
CA GLU A 243 -34.67 -5.75 -26.98
C GLU A 243 -35.84 -4.78 -27.17
N GLY A 244 -36.02 -4.34 -28.40
CA GLY A 244 -37.10 -3.43 -28.78
C GLY A 244 -37.02 -3.02 -30.24
N GLN A 245 -36.75 -3.98 -31.12
CA GLN A 245 -36.95 -3.82 -32.55
C GLN A 245 -38.31 -4.45 -32.87
N PRO A 246 -39.41 -3.67 -32.93
CA PRO A 246 -40.63 -4.17 -33.54
C PRO A 246 -40.44 -4.20 -35.05
N ASP A 247 -40.76 -5.37 -35.58
CA ASP A 247 -40.82 -5.72 -36.98
C ASP A 247 -41.63 -4.70 -37.80
N ASP A 248 -41.05 -4.33 -38.94
CA ASP A 248 -41.67 -4.42 -40.27
C ASP A 248 -43.22 -4.45 -40.30
N GLU A 249 -43.87 -3.28 -40.26
CA GLU A 249 -45.17 -3.10 -40.94
C GLU A 249 -45.09 -1.96 -41.96
N ARG A 250 -45.53 -2.33 -43.16
CA ARG A 250 -45.52 -1.63 -44.43
C ARG A 250 -46.51 -0.45 -44.49
N PRO A 251 -46.44 0.39 -45.54
CA PRO A 251 -47.02 1.73 -45.58
C PRO A 251 -48.51 1.70 -45.92
N GLU A 252 -49.30 2.52 -45.23
CA GLU A 252 -50.59 2.98 -45.73
C GLU A 252 -50.48 4.45 -46.19
N GLU A 253 -50.80 4.62 -47.47
CA GLU A 253 -51.00 5.88 -48.15
C GLU A 253 -52.12 6.71 -47.54
N SER A 254 -52.05 8.02 -47.83
CA SER A 254 -53.14 8.99 -48.03
C SER A 254 -53.37 10.00 -46.91
N PRO A 255 -54.01 11.17 -47.19
CA PRO A 255 -54.12 11.91 -48.45
C PRO A 255 -53.70 13.39 -48.28
N GLY A 256 -53.64 14.10 -49.42
CA GLY A 256 -53.28 15.52 -49.50
C GLY A 256 -54.20 16.46 -48.72
N VAL A 257 -53.64 17.64 -48.42
CA VAL A 257 -54.41 18.82 -48.06
C VAL A 257 -53.91 19.96 -48.93
N ASP A 258 -54.86 20.48 -49.72
CA ASP A 258 -54.76 21.67 -50.54
C ASP A 258 -54.43 22.91 -49.70
N LEU A 259 -53.49 23.72 -50.17
CA LEU A 259 -53.37 25.11 -49.77
C LEU A 259 -53.54 25.96 -51.03
N GLU A 260 -54.76 26.47 -51.18
CA GLU A 260 -55.10 27.59 -52.07
C GLU A 260 -54.51 28.92 -51.53
N PRO A 261 -54.42 29.97 -52.37
CA PRO A 261 -53.32 30.95 -52.40
C PRO A 261 -53.32 32.07 -51.35
#